data_AF-A0A6M0GF84-F1
#
_entry.id   AF-A0A6M0GF84-F1
#
_cell.length_a   1.000
_cell.length_b   1.000
_cell.length_c   1.000
_cell.angle_alpha   90.00
_cell.angle_beta   90.00
_cell.angle_gamma   90.00
#
_symmetry.space_group_name_H-M   'P 1'
#
loop_
_entity.id
_entity.type
_entity.pdbx_description
1 polymer ?
#
loop_
_entity_poly.entity_id
_entity_poly.type
_entity_poly.pdbx_seq_one_letter_code
_entity_poly.pdbx_strand_id
1 'polypeptide(L)'
;MTLHPKEHWEVPQETARIAHASLNKLLDIMLLRFSEKKLIKNRGKQRTDSTQMIAAVRQVNRLELVGETLRAALNEIALLAPEWLTQRISEDWCKRYRWRIDNYRLPKTTKEREQMAHQIGLDRHYLLNAVWESNDEGLELSNLLKSSPIILQILWLNSKNCWYFAANN
;
A
#
# COMPACT_ATOMS: atom_id res chain seq x y z
N MET A 1 -15.07 -18.67 35.44
CA MET A 1 -13.99 -17.77 34.98
C MET A 1 -13.83 -17.99 33.48
N THR A 2 -14.67 -17.31 32.69
CA THR A 2 -14.68 -17.42 31.22
C THR A 2 -14.17 -16.11 30.65
N LEU A 3 -13.02 -16.17 29.99
CA LEU A 3 -12.47 -15.05 29.23
C LEU A 3 -13.23 -14.97 27.90
N HIS A 4 -13.99 -13.89 27.71
CA HIS A 4 -14.50 -13.53 26.39
C HIS A 4 -13.37 -12.91 25.55
N PRO A 5 -13.20 -13.28 24.27
CA PRO A 5 -12.21 -12.66 23.40
C PRO A 5 -12.70 -11.27 22.98
N LYS A 6 -11.92 -10.22 23.24
CA LYS A 6 -12.16 -8.90 22.65
C LYS A 6 -11.55 -8.84 21.26
N GLU A 7 -12.31 -9.25 20.26
CA GLU A 7 -12.06 -8.95 18.86
C GLU A 7 -12.68 -7.59 18.50
N HIS A 8 -11.98 -6.50 18.83
CA HIS A 8 -12.01 -5.26 18.04
C HIS A 8 -10.92 -4.33 18.60
N TRP A 9 -9.88 -4.11 17.81
CA TRP A 9 -8.99 -2.97 18.03
C TRP A 9 -9.73 -1.73 17.50
N GLU A 10 -10.45 -1.05 18.39
CA GLU A 10 -10.88 0.32 18.14
C GLU A 10 -10.06 1.20 19.05
N VAL A 11 -9.18 2.02 18.47
CA VAL A 11 -8.53 3.12 19.18
C VAL A 11 -9.57 4.21 19.35
N PRO A 12 -10.07 4.50 20.55
CA PRO A 12 -11.04 5.56 20.74
C PRO A 12 -10.46 6.88 20.21
N GLN A 13 -11.24 7.68 19.48
CA GLN A 13 -10.77 8.97 18.94
C GLN A 13 -10.13 9.87 20.01
N GLU A 14 -10.59 9.72 21.26
CA GLU A 14 -10.02 10.39 22.43
C GLU A 14 -8.57 9.94 22.71
N THR A 15 -8.26 8.64 22.60
CA THR A 15 -6.88 8.14 22.76
C THR A 15 -5.97 8.59 21.62
N ALA A 16 -6.48 8.69 20.38
CA ALA A 16 -5.73 9.27 19.26
C ALA A 16 -5.47 10.78 19.45
N ARG A 17 -6.45 11.52 19.98
CA ARG A 17 -6.30 12.94 20.35
C ARG A 17 -5.30 13.13 21.49
N ILE A 18 -5.35 12.28 22.52
CA ILE A 18 -4.43 12.32 23.65
C ILE A 18 -3.01 11.94 23.19
N ALA A 19 -2.86 10.94 22.33
CA ALA A 19 -1.57 10.59 21.72
C ALA A 19 -1.01 11.75 20.88
N HIS A 20 -1.83 12.39 20.05
CA HIS A 20 -1.41 13.58 19.28
C HIS A 20 -1.06 14.77 20.17
N ALA A 21 -1.87 15.05 21.20
CA ALA A 21 -1.64 16.17 22.11
C ALA A 21 -0.40 15.95 23.01
N SER A 22 -0.15 14.71 23.43
CA SER A 22 1.04 14.34 24.21
C SER A 22 2.31 14.35 23.35
N LEU A 23 2.23 13.93 22.09
CA LEU A 23 3.33 14.03 21.13
C LEU A 23 3.75 15.49 20.88
N ASN A 24 2.77 16.40 20.71
CA ASN A 24 3.05 17.83 20.54
C ASN A 24 3.74 18.42 21.78
N LYS A 25 3.27 18.08 22.99
CA LYS A 25 3.92 18.52 24.24
C LYS A 25 5.35 17.99 24.37
N LEU A 26 5.59 16.74 24.00
CA LEU A 26 6.94 16.16 24.01
C LEU A 26 7.85 16.87 23.02
N LEU A 27 7.34 17.14 21.82
CA LEU A 27 8.05 17.89 20.78
C LEU A 27 8.39 19.31 21.27
N ASP A 28 7.46 20.00 21.91
CA ASP A 28 7.68 21.35 22.47
C ASP A 28 8.78 21.33 23.54
N ILE A 29 8.77 20.34 24.44
CA ILE A 29 9.81 20.17 25.46
C ILE A 29 11.17 19.90 24.80
N MET A 30 11.22 19.03 23.79
CA MET A 30 12.46 18.75 23.06
C MET A 30 12.99 19.97 22.32
N LEU A 31 12.12 20.74 21.66
CA LEU A 31 12.48 21.98 20.98
C LEU A 31 13.03 23.01 21.97
N LEU A 32 12.42 23.14 23.15
CA LEU A 32 12.93 23.99 24.23
C LEU A 32 14.36 23.58 24.62
N ARG A 33 14.59 22.29 24.87
CA ARG A 33 15.91 21.74 25.21
C ARG A 33 16.94 21.91 24.10
N PHE A 34 16.54 21.78 22.84
CA PHE A 34 17.43 21.98 21.70
C PHE A 34 17.78 23.47 21.49
N SER A 35 16.84 24.38 21.78
CA SER A 35 17.09 25.82 21.78
C SER A 35 18.06 26.21 22.91
N GLU A 36 17.85 25.69 24.13
CA GLU A 36 18.76 25.87 25.28
C GLU A 36 20.21 25.45 24.94
N LYS A 37 20.35 24.36 24.17
CA LYS A 37 21.66 23.85 23.71
C LYS A 37 22.18 24.51 22.42
N LYS A 38 21.52 25.57 21.92
CA LYS A 38 21.86 26.26 20.65
C LYS A 38 21.91 25.35 19.41
N LEU A 39 21.21 24.21 19.45
CA LEU A 39 21.14 23.25 18.33
C LEU A 39 20.13 23.70 17.25
N ILE A 40 19.24 24.63 17.58
CA ILE A 40 18.29 25.24 16.67
C ILE A 40 18.36 26.77 16.78
N LYS A 41 18.11 27.48 15.67
CA LYS A 41 18.19 28.94 15.60
C LYS A 41 16.94 29.56 16.24
N ASN A 42 17.11 30.48 17.19
CA ASN A 42 16.01 31.11 17.95
C ASN A 42 15.08 32.03 17.13
N ARG A 43 15.40 32.35 15.87
CA ARG A 43 14.57 33.19 15.00
C ARG A 43 14.57 32.68 13.57
N GLY A 44 13.39 32.31 13.08
CA GLY A 44 13.12 31.91 11.70
C GLY A 44 12.12 30.75 11.64
N LYS A 45 11.26 30.73 10.61
CA LYS A 45 10.44 29.56 10.28
C LYS A 45 11.39 28.42 9.92
N GLN A 46 11.66 27.53 10.88
CA GLN A 46 12.41 26.32 10.59
C GLN A 46 11.52 25.47 9.68
N ARG A 47 11.90 25.36 8.40
CA ARG A 47 11.22 24.44 7.49
C ARG A 47 11.54 23.03 7.99
N THR A 48 10.63 22.48 8.77
CA THR A 48 10.49 21.04 8.83
C THR A 48 10.03 20.65 7.43
N ASP A 49 10.82 19.89 6.69
CA ASP A 49 10.40 19.27 5.43
C ASP A 49 9.35 18.16 5.68
N SER A 50 8.47 18.37 6.65
CA SER A 50 7.34 17.51 6.96
C SER A 50 6.46 17.33 5.74
N THR A 51 6.33 18.33 4.85
CA THR A 51 5.60 18.17 3.58
C THR A 51 6.30 17.21 2.62
N GLN A 52 7.63 17.32 2.45
CA GLN A 52 8.39 16.45 1.55
C GLN A 52 8.49 15.02 2.11
N MET A 53 8.66 14.89 3.43
CA MET A 53 8.59 13.61 4.13
C MET A 53 7.20 12.98 4.00
N ILE A 54 6.12 13.73 4.23
CA ILE A 54 4.73 13.23 4.10
C ILE A 54 4.45 12.79 2.65
N ALA A 55 4.93 13.53 1.65
CA ALA A 55 4.79 13.14 0.24
C ALA A 55 5.55 11.84 -0.06
N ALA A 56 6.80 11.71 0.43
CA ALA A 56 7.59 10.50 0.29
C ALA A 56 6.96 9.28 1.00
N VAL A 57 6.46 9.47 2.23
CA VAL A 57 5.75 8.44 3.00
C VAL A 57 4.47 8.00 2.29
N ARG A 58 3.70 8.95 1.72
CA ARG A 58 2.49 8.62 0.94
C ARG A 58 2.84 7.82 -0.31
N GLN A 59 3.91 8.17 -1.01
CA GLN A 59 4.34 7.46 -2.23
C GLN A 59 4.78 6.03 -1.92
N VAL A 60 5.56 5.86 -0.85
CA VAL A 60 5.99 4.57 -0.32
C VAL A 60 4.79 3.72 0.11
N ASN A 61 3.91 4.27 0.95
CA ASN A 61 2.69 3.57 1.41
C ASN A 61 1.77 3.18 0.25
N ARG A 62 1.69 4.00 -0.80
CA ARG A 62 0.87 3.68 -1.98
C ARG A 62 1.49 2.54 -2.80
N LEU A 63 2.80 2.54 -2.97
CA LEU A 63 3.49 1.47 -3.69
C LEU A 63 3.40 0.14 -2.93
N GLU A 64 3.54 0.16 -1.61
CA GLU A 64 3.30 -1.01 -0.75
C GLU A 64 1.87 -1.51 -0.85
N LEU A 65 0.88 -0.62 -0.73
CA LEU A 65 -0.53 -0.99 -0.86
C LEU A 65 -0.83 -1.63 -2.22
N VAL A 66 -0.30 -1.03 -3.28
CA VAL A 66 -0.47 -1.50 -4.66
C VAL A 66 0.30 -2.82 -4.88
N GLY A 67 1.46 -2.99 -4.28
CA GLY A 67 2.19 -4.25 -4.28
C GLY A 67 1.44 -5.37 -3.56
N GLU A 68 1.10 -5.15 -2.28
CA GLU A 68 0.50 -6.14 -1.39
C GLU A 68 -0.89 -6.56 -1.83
N THR A 69 -1.70 -5.65 -2.40
CA THR A 69 -3.03 -6.04 -2.88
C THR A 69 -2.91 -6.95 -4.11
N LEU A 70 -1.91 -6.75 -4.99
CA LEU A 70 -1.70 -7.67 -6.11
C LEU A 70 -1.20 -9.02 -5.59
N ARG A 71 -0.23 -9.03 -4.67
CA ARG A 71 0.23 -10.25 -4.00
C ARG A 71 -0.92 -11.02 -3.35
N ALA A 72 -1.81 -10.34 -2.64
CA ALA A 72 -2.98 -10.94 -1.99
C ALA A 72 -3.91 -11.59 -3.02
N ALA A 73 -4.18 -10.92 -4.14
CA ALA A 73 -5.00 -11.50 -5.22
C ALA A 73 -4.36 -12.73 -5.82
N LEU A 74 -3.05 -12.69 -6.10
CA LEU A 74 -2.31 -13.83 -6.63
C LEU A 74 -2.39 -15.04 -5.69
N ASN A 75 -2.26 -14.83 -4.37
CA ASN A 75 -2.38 -15.89 -3.39
C ASN A 75 -3.80 -16.48 -3.35
N GLU A 76 -4.82 -15.63 -3.42
CA GLU A 76 -6.22 -16.09 -3.42
C GLU A 76 -6.54 -16.88 -4.69
N ILE A 77 -6.10 -16.40 -5.86
CA ILE A 77 -6.27 -17.12 -7.12
C ILE A 77 -5.49 -18.44 -7.10
N ALA A 78 -4.30 -18.47 -6.49
CA ALA A 78 -3.54 -19.71 -6.34
C ALA A 78 -4.28 -20.77 -5.50
N LEU A 79 -5.11 -20.35 -4.55
CA LEU A 79 -5.96 -21.25 -3.74
C LEU A 79 -7.19 -21.73 -4.53
N LEU A 80 -7.80 -20.86 -5.32
CA LEU A 80 -9.07 -21.13 -6.01
C LEU A 80 -8.88 -21.81 -7.37
N ALA A 81 -7.85 -21.43 -8.12
CA ALA A 81 -7.60 -21.84 -9.50
C ALA A 81 -6.10 -21.87 -9.82
N PRO A 82 -5.32 -22.79 -9.20
CA PRO A 82 -3.87 -22.87 -9.38
C PRO A 82 -3.45 -23.15 -10.83
N GLU A 83 -4.19 -24.01 -11.53
CA GLU A 83 -3.90 -24.37 -12.93
C GLU A 83 -4.09 -23.17 -13.88
N TRP A 84 -5.19 -22.43 -13.70
CA TRP A 84 -5.46 -21.20 -14.44
C TRP A 84 -4.36 -20.15 -14.23
N LEU A 85 -3.87 -20.01 -13.00
CA LEU A 85 -2.82 -19.07 -12.64
C LEU A 85 -1.48 -19.46 -13.27
N THR A 86 -1.13 -20.75 -13.23
CA THR A 86 0.15 -21.27 -13.73
C THR A 86 0.26 -21.11 -15.25
N GLN A 87 -0.85 -21.16 -15.98
CA GLN A 87 -0.89 -20.93 -17.43
C GLN A 87 -0.66 -19.46 -17.83
N ARG A 88 -0.88 -18.51 -16.92
CA ARG A 88 -0.90 -17.06 -17.23
C ARG A 88 0.27 -16.29 -16.64
N ILE A 89 0.92 -16.83 -15.62
CA ILE A 89 1.95 -16.14 -14.87
C ILE A 89 3.33 -16.70 -15.20
N SER A 90 4.28 -15.80 -15.52
CA SER A 90 5.67 -16.18 -15.74
C SER A 90 6.45 -16.32 -14.42
N GLU A 91 7.58 -17.03 -14.46
CA GLU A 91 8.42 -17.23 -13.27
C GLU A 91 8.91 -15.90 -12.64
N ASP A 92 9.01 -14.83 -13.43
CA ASP A 92 9.40 -13.51 -12.95
C ASP A 92 8.37 -12.89 -12.00
N TRP A 93 7.09 -13.14 -12.22
CA TRP A 93 6.04 -12.70 -11.30
C TRP A 93 6.15 -13.44 -9.98
N CYS A 94 6.41 -14.74 -10.02
CA CYS A 94 6.68 -15.51 -8.79
C CYS A 94 7.86 -14.90 -8.05
N LYS A 95 8.97 -14.54 -8.72
CA LYS A 95 10.11 -13.88 -8.07
C LYS A 95 9.74 -12.52 -7.48
N ARG A 96 8.99 -11.69 -8.20
CA ARG A 96 8.57 -10.34 -7.77
C ARG A 96 7.58 -10.36 -6.60
N TYR A 97 6.55 -11.20 -6.68
CA TYR A 97 5.44 -11.22 -5.72
C TYR A 97 5.56 -12.36 -4.70
N ARG A 98 6.68 -13.09 -4.65
CA ARG A 98 6.93 -14.09 -3.59
C ARG A 98 7.20 -13.48 -2.22
N TRP A 99 7.79 -12.29 -2.18
CA TRP A 99 8.08 -11.59 -0.92
C TRP A 99 7.12 -10.43 -0.65
N ARG A 100 6.85 -10.19 0.63
CA ARG A 100 6.06 -9.02 1.05
C ARG A 100 6.75 -7.75 0.54
N ILE A 101 5.95 -6.87 -0.03
CA ILE A 101 6.35 -5.54 -0.46
C ILE A 101 6.23 -4.63 0.77
N ASP A 102 7.36 -4.38 1.41
CA ASP A 102 7.50 -3.55 2.59
C ASP A 102 8.56 -2.46 2.35
N ASN A 103 8.52 -1.41 3.17
CA ASN A 103 9.39 -0.23 3.01
C ASN A 103 10.88 -0.57 2.99
N TYR A 104 11.28 -1.64 3.68
CA TYR A 104 12.66 -2.10 3.74
C TYR A 104 13.14 -2.72 2.43
N ARG A 105 12.23 -3.36 1.68
CA ARG A 105 12.49 -3.99 0.39
C ARG A 105 12.23 -3.08 -0.80
N LEU A 106 11.58 -1.94 -0.60
CA LEU A 106 11.35 -0.99 -1.67
C LEU A 106 12.67 -0.38 -2.18
N PRO A 107 12.76 -0.11 -3.49
CA PRO A 107 13.92 0.58 -4.05
C PRO A 107 14.17 1.91 -3.35
N LYS A 108 15.44 2.31 -3.24
CA LYS A 108 15.80 3.53 -2.51
C LYS A 108 15.60 4.79 -3.35
N THR A 109 15.68 4.67 -4.66
CA THR A 109 15.57 5.81 -5.58
C THR A 109 14.15 6.01 -6.06
N THR A 110 13.76 7.26 -6.29
CA THR A 110 12.43 7.61 -6.84
C THR A 110 12.21 6.98 -8.22
N LYS A 111 13.24 6.99 -9.08
CA LYS A 111 13.16 6.44 -10.45
C LYS A 111 12.88 4.93 -10.45
N GLU A 112 13.56 4.16 -9.59
CA GLU A 112 13.30 2.72 -9.49
C GLU A 112 11.91 2.43 -8.89
N ARG A 113 11.43 3.26 -7.96
CA ARG A 113 10.06 3.15 -7.43
C ARG A 113 9.01 3.43 -8.50
N GLU A 114 9.24 4.41 -9.37
CA GLU A 114 8.36 4.70 -10.51
C GLU A 114 8.33 3.55 -11.51
N GLN A 115 9.50 2.97 -11.84
CA GLN A 115 9.59 1.79 -12.69
C GLN A 115 8.86 0.59 -12.08
N MET A 116 9.05 0.35 -10.77
CA MET A 116 8.33 -0.69 -10.05
C MET A 116 6.82 -0.43 -10.04
N ALA A 117 6.38 0.81 -9.80
CA ALA A 117 4.96 1.18 -9.85
C ALA A 117 4.36 0.92 -11.23
N HIS A 118 5.08 1.26 -12.30
CA HIS A 118 4.67 0.99 -13.67
C HIS A 118 4.55 -0.51 -13.94
N GLN A 119 5.55 -1.29 -13.52
CA GLN A 119 5.52 -2.75 -13.67
C GLN A 119 4.33 -3.38 -12.93
N ILE A 120 4.09 -2.98 -11.68
CA ILE A 120 2.94 -3.48 -10.91
C ILE A 120 1.63 -3.06 -11.58
N GLY A 121 1.57 -1.86 -12.16
CA GLY A 121 0.41 -1.41 -12.94
C GLY A 121 0.13 -2.30 -14.16
N LEU A 122 1.16 -2.62 -14.95
CA LEU A 122 1.05 -3.53 -16.09
C LEU A 122 0.60 -4.93 -15.66
N ASP A 123 1.23 -5.48 -14.62
CA ASP A 123 0.91 -6.81 -14.10
C ASP A 123 -0.55 -6.87 -13.62
N ARG A 124 -1.01 -5.86 -12.88
CA ARG A 124 -2.42 -5.77 -12.44
C ARG A 124 -3.39 -5.70 -13.61
N HIS A 125 -3.07 -4.87 -14.62
CA HIS A 125 -3.93 -4.70 -15.78
C HIS A 125 -4.04 -5.99 -16.60
N TYR A 126 -2.91 -6.69 -16.78
CA TYR A 126 -2.88 -7.99 -17.42
C TYR A 126 -3.75 -9.01 -16.66
N LEU A 127 -3.60 -9.08 -15.34
CA LEU A 127 -4.38 -10.01 -14.50
C LEU A 127 -5.88 -9.73 -14.60
N LEU A 128 -6.29 -8.46 -14.52
CA LEU A 128 -7.70 -8.07 -14.64
C LEU A 128 -8.28 -8.42 -16.02
N ASN A 129 -7.56 -8.10 -17.10
CA ASN A 129 -8.00 -8.46 -18.44
C ASN A 129 -8.16 -9.97 -18.57
N ALA A 130 -7.19 -10.76 -18.08
CA ALA A 130 -7.26 -12.21 -18.13
C ALA A 130 -8.47 -12.77 -17.35
N VAL A 131 -8.82 -12.20 -16.20
CA VAL A 131 -10.04 -12.59 -15.44
C VAL A 131 -11.31 -12.24 -16.22
N TRP A 132 -11.36 -11.08 -16.88
CA TRP A 132 -12.54 -10.65 -17.63
C TRP A 132 -12.72 -11.35 -18.98
N GLU A 133 -11.63 -11.68 -19.67
CA GLU A 133 -11.63 -12.42 -20.94
C GLU A 133 -11.85 -13.92 -20.76
N SER A 134 -11.69 -14.46 -19.55
CA SER A 134 -11.89 -15.90 -19.24
C SER A 134 -13.34 -16.41 -19.32
N ASN A 135 -14.22 -15.70 -20.03
CA ASN A 135 -15.65 -15.97 -20.10
C ASN A 135 -15.99 -17.34 -20.75
N ASP A 136 -15.07 -17.96 -21.49
CA ASP A 136 -15.38 -19.12 -22.36
C ASP A 136 -14.98 -20.50 -21.79
N GLU A 137 -14.05 -20.61 -20.82
CA GLU A 137 -13.53 -21.93 -20.37
C GLU A 137 -13.91 -22.31 -18.92
N GLY A 138 -14.53 -21.41 -18.17
CA GLY A 138 -14.82 -21.64 -16.75
C GLY A 138 -15.75 -20.59 -16.15
N LEU A 139 -17.01 -20.58 -16.61
CA LEU A 139 -18.00 -19.58 -16.23
C LEU A 139 -18.11 -19.44 -14.69
N GLU A 140 -18.06 -20.54 -13.96
CA GLU A 140 -18.06 -20.54 -12.48
C GLU A 140 -16.78 -19.96 -11.86
N LEU A 141 -15.60 -20.32 -12.38
CA LEU A 141 -14.32 -19.78 -11.90
C LEU A 141 -14.22 -18.27 -12.17
N SER A 142 -14.62 -17.83 -13.37
CA SER A 142 -14.62 -16.40 -13.71
C SER A 142 -15.58 -15.62 -12.82
N ASN A 143 -16.78 -16.16 -12.53
CA ASN A 143 -17.76 -15.51 -11.67
C ASN A 143 -17.31 -15.47 -10.21
N LEU A 144 -16.66 -16.53 -9.74
CA LEU A 144 -16.09 -16.62 -8.40
C LEU A 144 -14.95 -15.61 -8.23
N LEU A 145 -14.04 -15.51 -9.20
CA LEU A 145 -12.96 -14.52 -9.22
C LEU A 145 -13.51 -13.08 -9.32
N LYS A 146 -14.50 -12.82 -10.19
CA LYS A 146 -15.15 -11.50 -10.30
C LYS A 146 -15.87 -11.09 -9.01
N SER A 147 -16.32 -12.05 -8.21
CA SER A 147 -16.98 -11.82 -6.91
C SER A 147 -16.00 -11.74 -5.74
N SER A 148 -14.71 -12.00 -5.95
CA SER A 148 -13.70 -11.92 -4.89
C SER A 148 -13.53 -10.48 -4.39
N PRO A 149 -13.55 -10.24 -3.07
CA PRO A 149 -13.38 -8.91 -2.50
C PRO A 149 -12.01 -8.31 -2.81
N ILE A 150 -10.96 -9.13 -2.97
CA ILE A 150 -9.61 -8.66 -3.29
C ILE A 150 -9.53 -8.22 -4.75
N ILE A 151 -10.18 -8.92 -5.68
CA ILE A 151 -10.25 -8.49 -7.10
C ILE A 151 -11.04 -7.18 -7.24
N LEU A 152 -12.14 -7.03 -6.49
CA LEU A 152 -12.88 -5.77 -6.40
C LEU A 152 -12.03 -4.64 -5.79
N GLN A 153 -11.17 -4.95 -4.82
CA GLN A 153 -10.23 -3.99 -4.24
C GLN A 153 -9.16 -3.55 -5.25
N ILE A 154 -8.67 -4.45 -6.11
CA ILE A 154 -7.77 -4.09 -7.22
C ILE A 154 -8.48 -3.15 -8.20
N LEU A 155 -9.71 -3.47 -8.60
CA LEU A 155 -10.50 -2.64 -9.51
C LEU A 155 -10.74 -1.23 -8.94
N TRP A 156 -11.09 -1.15 -7.66
CA TRP A 156 -11.28 0.12 -6.95
C TRP A 156 -9.99 0.93 -6.82
N LEU A 157 -8.85 0.27 -6.54
CA LEU A 157 -7.55 0.95 -6.51
C LEU A 157 -7.14 1.44 -7.91
N ASN A 158 -7.45 0.70 -8.97
CA ASN A 158 -7.17 1.11 -10.35
C ASN A 158 -8.02 2.31 -10.77
N SER A 159 -9.32 2.34 -10.47
CA SER A 159 -10.19 3.48 -10.82
C SER A 159 -9.75 4.79 -10.15
N LYS A 160 -9.24 4.71 -8.90
CA LYS A 160 -8.67 5.86 -8.20
C LYS A 160 -7.27 6.24 -8.65
N ASN A 161 -6.47 5.28 -9.14
CA ASN A 161 -5.11 5.54 -9.61
C ASN A 161 -5.07 6.11 -11.04
N CYS A 162 -6.03 5.78 -11.92
CA CYS A 162 -6.15 6.34 -13.27
C CYS A 162 -6.24 7.88 -13.26
N TRP A 163 -6.87 8.47 -12.26
CA TRP A 163 -6.94 9.93 -12.09
C TRP A 163 -5.59 10.59 -11.76
N TYR A 164 -4.66 9.87 -11.13
CA TYR A 164 -3.38 10.44 -10.71
C TYR A 164 -2.29 10.33 -11.79
N PHE A 165 -2.33 9.28 -12.62
CA PHE A 165 -1.39 9.12 -13.75
C PHE A 165 -1.80 9.99 -14.95
N ALA A 166 -3.10 10.19 -15.20
CA ALA A 166 -3.59 11.08 -16.25
C ALA A 166 -3.43 12.58 -15.92
N ALA A 167 -3.21 12.96 -14.66
CA ALA A 167 -3.04 14.35 -14.24
C ALA A 167 -1.56 14.81 -14.23
N ASN A 168 -0.61 13.90 -14.43
CA ASN A 168 0.84 14.15 -14.38
C ASN A 168 1.54 13.81 -15.71
N ASN A 169 0.78 13.69 -16.80
CA ASN A 169 1.26 13.55 -18.18
C ASN A 169 0.52 14.57 -19.05
#